data_AF-A0A8B5XF21-F1
#
_entry.id   AF-A0A8B5XF21-F1
#
_cell.length_a   1.000
_cell.length_b   1.000
_cell.length_c   1.000
_cell.angle_alpha   90.00
_cell.angle_beta   90.00
_cell.angle_gamma   90.00
#
_symmetry.space_group_name_H-M   'P 1'
#
loop_
_entity.id
_entity.type
_entity.pdbx_description
1 polymer ?
#
loop_
_entity_poly.entity_id
_entity_poly.type
_entity_poly.pdbx_seq_one_letter_code
_entity_poly.pdbx_strand_id
1 'polypeptide(L)'
;GYVAWNRTSFADLLTHWGAFVFLLALFSSSILFTHRAELRNRSLLITCIVAAILAVALITATPAMLVFAIAGSGIALLALHRETTQPDRFSAILILIALLTLTAIEFVFLQDPFGDRMNTVFKFGFQAWALLAIGIGALAPGILKIARRSIPASTAQIHSVAAIALVVLIVATAVYSPVSAYRWTNGFHDWRGLDGIQYIEQWNHDEQVAMSWLRQHRDEVSVVVEAPGCAYGSDNGIPHNRVSIITGIPTIIGWEGHQAQWRRGQPDRLGEFAERRDMMNLTYEDPAAAEPFLRELGVTHVFFGTHEQLGYATCEAGPPYPSDTPQRLEEAGWMLVHQSGDVLIYEIPHLNAEN
;
A
#
# COMPACT_ATOMS: atom_id res chain seq x y z
N GLY A 1 13.17 11.01 7.92
CA GLY A 1 13.15 12.46 7.70
C GLY A 1 12.26 13.15 8.73
N TYR A 2 12.27 14.48 8.74
CA TYR A 2 11.40 15.31 9.57
C TYR A 2 10.30 15.96 8.72
N VAL A 3 9.10 16.05 9.25
CA VAL A 3 7.97 16.70 8.57
C VAL A 3 8.11 18.22 8.71
N ALA A 4 8.66 18.84 7.66
CA ALA A 4 8.89 20.28 7.57
C ALA A 4 7.75 21.05 6.86
N TRP A 5 6.69 20.35 6.44
CA TRP A 5 5.52 20.91 5.76
C TRP A 5 4.26 20.83 6.63
N ASN A 6 3.11 21.17 6.04
CA ASN A 6 1.82 21.17 6.73
C ASN A 6 1.45 19.78 7.26
N ARG A 7 1.02 19.76 8.52
CA ARG A 7 0.55 18.57 9.23
C ARG A 7 -0.89 18.27 8.85
N THR A 8 -1.36 17.08 9.19
CA THR A 8 -2.74 16.64 8.89
C THR A 8 -3.74 17.64 9.46
N SER A 9 -4.68 18.09 8.62
CA SER A 9 -5.69 19.04 9.05
C SER A 9 -6.63 18.41 10.09
N PHE A 10 -7.29 19.25 10.89
CA PHE A 10 -8.28 18.77 11.85
C PHE A 10 -9.44 18.03 11.15
N ALA A 11 -9.87 18.52 9.98
CA ALA A 11 -10.93 17.90 9.20
C ALA A 11 -10.51 16.50 8.72
N ASP A 12 -9.29 16.36 8.18
CA ASP A 12 -8.80 15.06 7.71
C ASP A 12 -8.65 14.07 8.86
N LEU A 13 -8.18 14.52 10.03
CA LEU A 13 -8.11 13.66 11.22
C LEU A 13 -9.49 13.16 11.63
N LEU A 14 -10.52 13.99 11.60
CA LEU A 14 -11.87 13.57 11.92
C LEU A 14 -12.48 12.66 10.85
N THR A 15 -12.19 12.90 9.57
CA THR A 15 -12.62 12.02 8.48
C THR A 15 -12.08 10.60 8.65
N HIS A 16 -10.82 10.45 9.01
CA HIS A 16 -10.16 9.14 9.10
C HIS A 16 -10.32 8.48 10.48
N TRP A 17 -10.25 9.25 11.56
CA TRP A 17 -10.17 8.77 12.95
C TRP A 17 -11.37 9.15 13.81
N GLY A 18 -12.32 9.93 13.28
CA GLY A 18 -13.42 10.51 14.05
C GLY A 18 -14.23 9.49 14.82
N ALA A 19 -14.44 8.29 14.27
CA ALA A 19 -15.14 7.22 14.97
C ALA A 19 -14.42 6.79 16.26
N PHE A 20 -13.11 6.53 16.18
CA PHE A 20 -12.31 6.19 17.35
C PHE A 20 -12.16 7.36 18.30
N VAL A 21 -11.93 8.57 17.79
CA VAL A 21 -11.82 9.78 18.60
C VAL A 21 -13.10 10.01 19.41
N PHE A 22 -14.27 9.83 18.80
CA PHE A 22 -15.56 9.95 19.49
C PHE A 22 -15.71 8.91 20.61
N LEU A 23 -15.42 7.65 20.33
CA LEU A 23 -15.45 6.56 21.33
C LEU A 23 -14.51 6.84 22.50
N LEU A 24 -13.27 7.22 22.19
CA LEU A 24 -12.27 7.55 23.19
C LEU A 24 -12.64 8.79 24.00
N ALA A 25 -13.25 9.80 23.39
CA ALA A 25 -13.75 10.97 24.10
C ALA A 25 -14.86 10.60 25.09
N LEU A 26 -15.81 9.73 24.69
CA LEU A 26 -16.85 9.21 25.58
C LEU A 26 -16.26 8.40 26.73
N PHE A 27 -15.30 7.52 26.44
CA PHE A 27 -14.66 6.67 27.43
C PHE A 27 -13.83 7.50 28.42
N SER A 28 -12.99 8.38 27.89
CA SER A 28 -12.19 9.30 28.69
C SER A 28 -13.05 10.20 29.56
N SER A 29 -14.15 10.74 29.05
CA SER A 29 -15.09 11.54 29.84
C SER A 29 -15.69 10.74 31.01
N SER A 30 -16.05 9.49 30.78
CA SER A 30 -16.58 8.60 31.82
C SER A 30 -15.55 8.34 32.92
N ILE A 31 -14.31 8.01 32.53
CA ILE A 31 -13.19 7.76 33.46
C ILE A 31 -12.86 9.04 34.26
N LEU A 32 -12.70 10.16 33.57
CA LEU A 32 -12.40 11.46 34.19
C LEU A 32 -13.48 11.86 35.20
N PHE A 33 -14.75 11.61 34.90
CA PHE A 33 -15.85 11.88 35.82
C PHE A 33 -15.78 11.00 37.09
N THR A 34 -15.56 9.69 36.92
CA THR A 34 -15.43 8.76 38.05
C THR A 34 -14.26 9.11 38.97
N HIS A 35 -13.13 9.55 38.40
CA HIS A 35 -11.91 9.89 39.14
C HIS A 35 -11.76 11.40 39.43
N ARG A 36 -12.82 12.21 39.26
CA ARG A 36 -12.75 13.68 39.39
C ARG A 36 -12.19 14.18 40.72
N ALA A 37 -12.44 13.46 41.81
CA ALA A 37 -11.96 13.84 43.14
C ALA A 37 -10.43 13.69 43.25
N GLU A 38 -9.87 12.62 42.68
CA GLU A 38 -8.42 12.41 42.61
C GLU A 38 -7.76 13.44 41.67
N LEU A 39 -8.39 13.71 40.53
CA LEU A 39 -7.90 14.68 39.55
C LEU A 39 -7.89 16.11 40.10
N ARG A 40 -8.88 16.46 40.95
CA ARG A 40 -8.92 17.76 41.63
C ARG A 40 -7.67 17.99 42.48
N ASN A 41 -7.15 16.95 43.11
CA ASN A 41 -5.93 17.04 43.93
C ASN A 41 -4.65 17.17 43.08
N ARG A 42 -4.72 16.84 41.78
CA ARG A 42 -3.61 16.94 40.81
C ARG A 42 -3.85 18.02 39.76
N SER A 43 -4.78 18.94 40.00
CA SER A 43 -5.25 19.92 39.01
C SER A 43 -4.12 20.75 38.41
N LEU A 44 -3.19 21.24 39.25
CA LEU A 44 -2.05 22.04 38.79
C LEU A 44 -1.18 21.27 37.79
N LEU A 45 -0.80 20.02 38.10
CA LEU A 45 0.02 19.18 37.22
C LEU A 45 -0.70 18.92 35.88
N ILE A 46 -1.99 18.58 35.94
CA ILE A 46 -2.81 18.34 34.75
C ILE A 46 -2.90 19.61 33.90
N THR A 47 -3.12 20.77 34.51
CA THR A 47 -3.14 22.06 33.81
C THR A 47 -1.80 22.35 33.14
N CYS A 48 -0.67 22.10 33.82
CA CYS A 48 0.66 22.26 33.21
C CYS A 48 0.87 21.33 32.00
N ILE A 49 0.47 20.07 32.10
CA ILE A 49 0.58 19.09 30.99
C ILE A 49 -0.30 19.53 29.81
N VAL A 50 -1.55 19.90 30.06
CA VAL A 50 -2.48 20.35 29.00
C VAL A 50 -1.98 21.63 28.36
N ALA A 51 -1.49 22.60 29.15
CA ALA A 51 -0.92 23.84 28.64
C ALA A 51 0.34 23.58 27.79
N ALA A 52 1.19 22.64 28.20
CA ALA A 52 2.36 22.24 27.42
C ALA A 52 1.97 21.59 26.08
N ILE A 53 1.01 20.65 26.09
CA ILE A 53 0.51 20.00 24.87
C ILE A 53 -0.12 21.04 23.94
N LEU A 54 -0.93 21.95 24.47
CA LEU A 54 -1.56 23.03 23.69
C LEU A 54 -0.50 23.97 23.11
N ALA A 55 0.48 24.38 23.90
CA ALA A 55 1.57 25.23 23.45
C ALA A 55 2.34 24.56 22.31
N VAL A 56 2.76 23.30 22.46
CA VAL A 56 3.47 22.57 21.40
C VAL A 56 2.59 22.43 20.17
N ALA A 57 1.33 22.00 20.32
CA ALA A 57 0.41 21.82 19.19
C ALA A 57 0.16 23.11 18.40
N LEU A 58 0.08 24.26 19.09
CA LEU A 58 -0.05 25.57 18.45
C LEU A 58 1.26 26.00 17.77
N ILE A 59 2.40 25.85 18.45
CA ILE A 59 3.73 26.19 17.90
C ILE A 59 4.05 25.36 16.66
N THR A 60 3.74 24.06 16.69
CA THR A 60 4.03 23.14 15.59
C THR A 60 2.88 23.04 14.58
N ALA A 61 1.78 23.77 14.80
CA ALA A 61 0.55 23.68 14.00
C ALA A 61 0.14 22.22 13.75
N THR A 62 0.05 21.42 14.82
CA THR A 62 -0.21 19.97 14.76
C THR A 62 -1.53 19.61 15.45
N PRO A 63 -2.67 19.63 14.73
CA PRO A 63 -3.98 19.32 15.30
C PRO A 63 -4.07 17.93 15.94
N ALA A 64 -3.30 16.96 15.43
CA ALA A 64 -3.25 15.59 15.95
C ALA A 64 -2.92 15.52 17.43
N MET A 65 -2.01 16.38 17.91
CA MET A 65 -1.65 16.44 19.33
C MET A 65 -2.86 16.77 20.20
N LEU A 66 -3.69 17.72 19.78
CA LEU A 66 -4.89 18.11 20.53
C LEU A 66 -5.94 17.00 20.50
N VAL A 67 -6.24 16.50 19.30
CA VAL A 67 -7.26 15.47 19.09
C VAL A 67 -6.93 14.21 19.90
N PHE A 68 -5.69 13.71 19.79
CA PHE A 68 -5.29 12.45 20.40
C PHE A 68 -4.90 12.59 21.88
N ALA A 69 -4.37 13.73 22.34
CA ALA A 69 -4.13 13.93 23.78
C ALA A 69 -5.43 14.03 24.56
N ILE A 70 -6.44 14.75 24.04
CA ILE A 70 -7.75 14.83 24.68
C ILE A 70 -8.38 13.44 24.73
N ALA A 71 -8.41 12.73 23.59
CA ALA A 71 -8.96 11.39 23.48
C ALA A 71 -8.25 10.36 24.39
N GLY A 72 -6.92 10.43 24.50
CA GLY A 72 -6.09 9.49 25.26
C GLY A 72 -5.95 9.79 26.76
N SER A 73 -6.32 10.98 27.23
CA SER A 73 -6.08 11.42 28.61
C SER A 73 -6.75 10.52 29.67
N GLY A 74 -8.03 10.19 29.49
CA GLY A 74 -8.75 9.29 30.39
C GLY A 74 -8.24 7.84 30.29
N ILE A 75 -7.85 7.40 29.09
CA ILE A 75 -7.25 6.07 28.89
C ILE A 75 -5.90 5.95 29.61
N ALA A 76 -5.06 6.99 29.58
CA ALA A 76 -3.83 7.04 30.35
C ALA A 76 -4.07 6.96 31.85
N LEU A 77 -5.09 7.66 32.36
CA LEU A 77 -5.48 7.58 33.77
C LEU A 77 -5.95 6.17 34.14
N LEU A 78 -6.77 5.54 33.30
CA LEU A 78 -7.20 4.16 33.50
C LEU A 78 -5.99 3.22 33.54
N ALA A 79 -5.04 3.34 32.60
CA ALA A 79 -3.85 2.51 32.57
C ALA A 79 -2.99 2.63 33.84
N LEU A 80 -2.91 3.83 34.41
CA LEU A 80 -2.10 4.14 35.59
C LEU A 80 -2.82 3.85 36.92
N HIS A 81 -4.16 3.69 36.90
CA HIS A 81 -4.93 3.46 38.11
C HIS A 81 -4.62 2.07 38.71
N ARG A 82 -4.38 2.02 40.02
CA ARG A 82 -3.88 0.82 40.71
C ARG A 82 -4.84 -0.35 40.65
N GLU A 83 -6.14 -0.08 40.65
CA GLU A 83 -7.20 -1.10 40.65
C GLU A 83 -7.57 -1.60 39.24
N THR A 84 -6.97 -1.03 38.19
CA THR A 84 -7.22 -1.46 36.81
C THR A 84 -6.70 -2.87 36.60
N THR A 85 -7.56 -3.74 36.07
CA THR A 85 -7.23 -5.14 35.80
C THR A 85 -6.11 -5.24 34.75
N GLN A 86 -5.36 -6.35 34.77
CA GLN A 86 -4.31 -6.61 33.79
C GLN A 86 -4.83 -6.54 32.33
N PRO A 87 -5.97 -7.17 31.96
CA PRO A 87 -6.53 -7.06 30.60
C PRO A 87 -6.92 -5.64 30.19
N ASP A 88 -7.57 -4.88 31.09
CA ASP A 88 -7.96 -3.50 30.81
C ASP A 88 -6.74 -2.61 30.62
N ARG A 89 -5.71 -2.81 31.47
CA ARG A 89 -4.45 -2.06 31.38
C ARG A 89 -3.73 -2.36 30.07
N PHE A 90 -3.65 -3.62 29.66
CA PHE A 90 -3.08 -4.01 28.38
C PHE A 90 -3.83 -3.35 27.22
N SER A 91 -5.15 -3.39 27.23
CA SER A 91 -6.00 -2.76 26.21
C SER A 91 -5.80 -1.25 26.14
N ALA A 92 -5.69 -0.59 27.30
CA ALA A 92 -5.39 0.83 27.38
C ALA A 92 -4.00 1.17 26.81
N ILE A 93 -2.99 0.33 27.06
CA ILE A 93 -1.64 0.50 26.49
C ILE A 93 -1.68 0.39 24.96
N LEU A 94 -2.42 -0.56 24.38
CA LEU A 94 -2.56 -0.66 22.91
C LEU A 94 -3.13 0.63 22.31
N ILE A 95 -4.18 1.20 22.93
CA ILE A 95 -4.77 2.47 22.51
C ILE A 95 -3.73 3.59 22.59
N LEU A 96 -3.01 3.70 23.71
CA LEU A 96 -2.01 4.76 23.89
C LEU A 96 -0.87 4.64 22.88
N ILE A 97 -0.39 3.43 22.58
CA ILE A 97 0.61 3.18 21.53
C ILE A 97 0.09 3.65 20.18
N ALA A 98 -1.17 3.36 19.85
CA ALA A 98 -1.76 3.80 18.58
C ALA A 98 -1.85 5.33 18.49
N LEU A 99 -2.35 6.01 19.54
CA LEU A 99 -2.45 7.47 19.59
C LEU A 99 -1.06 8.14 19.52
N LEU A 100 -0.08 7.58 20.21
CA LEU A 100 1.31 8.06 20.15
C LEU A 100 1.91 7.86 18.76
N THR A 101 1.66 6.72 18.13
CA THR A 101 2.10 6.44 16.76
C THR A 101 1.50 7.44 15.79
N LEU A 102 0.18 7.66 15.84
CA LEU A 102 -0.52 8.64 14.99
C LEU A 102 -0.04 10.08 15.22
N THR A 103 0.40 10.40 16.44
CA THR A 103 1.00 11.70 16.73
C THR A 103 2.44 11.79 16.21
N ALA A 104 3.23 10.72 16.37
CA ALA A 104 4.64 10.69 16.00
C ALA A 104 4.86 10.86 14.48
N ILE A 105 4.00 10.26 13.67
CA ILE A 105 4.06 10.35 12.20
C ILE A 105 3.70 11.74 11.63
N GLU A 106 3.28 12.69 12.49
CA GLU A 106 3.16 14.12 12.14
C GLU A 106 4.49 14.86 12.24
N PHE A 107 5.50 14.27 12.89
CA PHE A 107 6.82 14.88 13.12
C PHE A 107 7.94 14.16 12.38
N VAL A 108 7.88 12.83 12.33
CA VAL A 108 8.93 12.00 11.74
C VAL A 108 8.34 11.01 10.74
N PHE A 109 9.10 10.71 9.70
CA PHE A 109 8.69 9.74 8.69
C PHE A 109 9.86 8.88 8.22
N LEU A 110 9.56 7.66 7.80
CA LEU A 110 10.53 6.80 7.13
C LEU A 110 10.78 7.37 5.73
N GLN A 111 12.02 7.75 5.46
CA GLN A 111 12.39 8.31 4.17
C GLN A 111 12.44 7.19 3.14
N ASP A 112 11.54 7.23 2.16
CA ASP A 112 11.49 6.34 1.00
C ASP A 112 11.70 7.16 -0.30
N PRO A 113 11.66 6.56 -1.50
CA PRO A 113 11.88 7.28 -2.75
C PRO A 113 10.84 8.36 -3.08
N PHE A 114 9.66 8.34 -2.45
CA PHE A 114 8.61 9.33 -2.70
C PHE A 114 8.93 10.69 -2.05
N GLY A 115 9.85 10.69 -1.06
CA GLY A 115 10.32 11.93 -0.42
C GLY A 115 9.29 12.60 0.50
N ASP A 116 8.10 12.02 0.65
CA ASP A 116 7.04 12.46 1.54
C ASP A 116 6.78 11.44 2.66
N ARG A 117 5.71 11.66 3.43
CA ARG A 117 5.32 10.78 4.55
C ARG A 117 4.16 9.86 4.23
N MET A 118 3.69 9.76 2.99
CA MET A 118 2.49 9.01 2.61
C MET A 118 2.57 7.55 3.06
N ASN A 119 3.67 6.86 2.77
CA ASN A 119 3.86 5.48 3.19
C ASN A 119 4.00 5.33 4.71
N THR A 120 4.54 6.32 5.40
CA THR A 120 4.57 6.32 6.87
C THR A 120 3.14 6.44 7.41
N VAL A 121 2.35 7.39 6.89
CA VAL A 121 0.95 7.58 7.29
C VAL A 121 0.12 6.33 7.04
N PHE A 122 0.20 5.78 5.83
CA PHE A 122 -0.56 4.60 5.45
C PHE A 122 -0.16 3.36 6.27
N LYS A 123 1.14 3.04 6.35
CA LYS A 123 1.60 1.80 7.00
C LYS A 123 1.40 1.82 8.51
N PHE A 124 1.75 2.92 9.18
CA PHE A 124 1.55 3.04 10.63
C PHE A 124 0.10 3.33 10.98
N GLY A 125 -0.64 4.04 10.13
CA GLY A 125 -2.08 4.24 10.27
C GLY A 125 -2.81 2.89 10.29
N PHE A 126 -2.48 1.97 9.39
CA PHE A 126 -3.11 0.64 9.41
C PHE A 126 -2.90 -0.11 10.74
N GLN A 127 -1.68 -0.05 11.30
CA GLN A 127 -1.38 -0.66 12.60
C GLN A 127 -2.14 0.05 13.75
N ALA A 128 -2.15 1.38 13.74
CA ALA A 128 -2.87 2.17 14.73
C ALA A 128 -4.38 1.88 14.70
N TRP A 129 -4.97 1.73 13.51
CA TRP A 129 -6.38 1.36 13.35
C TRP A 129 -6.68 0.02 14.02
N ALA A 130 -5.87 -1.01 13.77
CA ALA A 130 -6.05 -2.33 14.36
C ALA A 130 -5.92 -2.30 15.89
N LEU A 131 -4.89 -1.60 16.41
CA LEU A 131 -4.68 -1.44 17.84
C LEU A 131 -5.83 -0.70 18.53
N LEU A 132 -6.35 0.38 17.91
CA LEU A 132 -7.51 1.10 18.41
C LEU A 132 -8.76 0.22 18.42
N ALA A 133 -9.05 -0.50 17.33
CA ALA A 133 -10.21 -1.38 17.24
C ALA A 133 -10.20 -2.46 18.32
N ILE A 134 -9.08 -3.16 18.51
CA ILE A 134 -8.94 -4.21 19.52
C ILE A 134 -9.01 -3.61 20.92
N GLY A 135 -8.23 -2.57 21.20
CA GLY A 135 -8.15 -1.97 22.54
C GLY A 135 -9.48 -1.36 22.99
N ILE A 136 -10.16 -0.63 22.10
CA ILE A 136 -11.47 -0.02 22.40
C ILE A 136 -12.53 -1.11 22.55
N GLY A 137 -12.54 -2.12 21.67
CA GLY A 137 -13.46 -3.25 21.76
C GLY A 137 -13.34 -4.01 23.08
N ALA A 138 -12.10 -4.27 23.53
CA ALA A 138 -11.83 -4.94 24.79
C ALA A 138 -12.23 -4.11 26.02
N LEU A 139 -12.03 -2.78 25.99
CA LEU A 139 -12.40 -1.89 27.10
C LEU A 139 -13.90 -1.56 27.17
N ALA A 140 -14.63 -1.67 26.05
CA ALA A 140 -16.00 -1.20 25.96
C ALA A 140 -16.93 -1.74 27.06
N PRO A 141 -16.94 -3.05 27.40
CA PRO A 141 -17.83 -3.56 28.46
C PRO A 141 -17.54 -2.96 29.84
N GLY A 142 -16.26 -2.80 30.19
CA GLY A 142 -15.83 -2.21 31.46
C GLY A 142 -16.23 -0.75 31.57
N ILE A 143 -16.01 0.02 30.51
CA ILE A 143 -16.39 1.44 30.45
C ILE A 143 -17.90 1.63 30.46
N LEU A 144 -18.67 0.80 29.74
CA LEU A 144 -20.14 0.83 29.77
C LEU A 144 -20.68 0.57 31.19
N LYS A 145 -20.03 -0.31 31.95
CA LYS A 145 -20.39 -0.57 33.35
C LYS A 145 -20.08 0.62 34.26
N ILE A 146 -18.94 1.28 34.08
CA ILE A 146 -18.53 2.48 34.83
C ILE A 146 -19.50 3.63 34.52
N ALA A 147 -19.81 3.85 33.24
CA ALA A 147 -20.76 4.85 32.80
C ALA A 147 -22.11 4.62 33.50
N ARG A 148 -22.73 3.44 33.36
CA ARG A 148 -24.05 3.14 33.96
C ARG A 148 -24.14 3.39 35.48
N ARG A 149 -23.03 3.25 36.22
CA ARG A 149 -23.00 3.46 37.68
C ARG A 149 -22.77 4.90 38.09
N SER A 150 -22.06 5.68 37.27
CA SER A 150 -21.61 7.04 37.61
C SER A 150 -22.60 8.12 37.18
N ILE A 151 -23.65 7.75 36.45
CA ILE A 151 -24.59 8.66 35.80
C ILE A 151 -25.82 8.93 36.68
N PRO A 152 -26.09 10.19 37.07
CA PRO A 152 -27.35 10.57 37.71
C PRO A 152 -28.54 10.42 36.76
N ALA A 153 -29.71 9.99 37.27
CA ALA A 153 -30.93 9.82 36.47
C ALA A 153 -31.36 11.08 35.70
N SER A 154 -30.98 12.27 36.17
CA SER A 154 -31.23 13.56 35.51
C SER A 154 -30.50 13.76 34.17
N THR A 155 -29.57 12.88 33.81
CA THR A 155 -28.79 12.95 32.55
C THR A 155 -29.19 11.90 31.52
N ALA A 156 -30.25 11.11 31.78
CA ALA A 156 -30.69 10.00 30.93
C ALA A 156 -30.86 10.36 29.45
N GLN A 157 -31.35 11.57 29.13
CA GLN A 157 -31.52 12.03 27.75
C GLN A 157 -30.19 12.17 26.99
N ILE A 158 -29.12 12.64 27.65
CA ILE A 158 -27.78 12.77 27.05
C ILE A 158 -27.22 11.38 26.71
N HIS A 159 -27.49 10.38 27.55
CA HIS A 159 -27.04 9.01 27.32
C HIS A 159 -27.79 8.32 26.20
N SER A 160 -29.10 8.56 26.07
CA SER A 160 -29.86 8.09 24.90
C SER A 160 -29.31 8.69 23.61
N VAL A 161 -28.97 9.99 23.60
CA VAL A 161 -28.35 10.64 22.43
C VAL A 161 -26.97 10.06 22.13
N ALA A 162 -26.12 9.86 23.14
CA ALA A 162 -24.79 9.27 22.96
C ALA A 162 -24.86 7.81 22.49
N ALA A 163 -25.82 7.03 22.99
CA ALA A 163 -26.06 5.66 22.54
C ALA A 163 -26.56 5.63 21.10
N ILE A 164 -27.49 6.51 20.72
CA ILE A 164 -27.96 6.65 19.33
C ILE A 164 -26.79 7.06 18.44
N ALA A 165 -26.00 8.07 18.83
CA ALA A 165 -24.81 8.50 18.08
C ALA A 165 -23.80 7.37 17.91
N LEU A 166 -23.59 6.54 18.93
CA LEU A 166 -22.75 5.34 18.86
C LEU A 166 -23.32 4.31 17.88
N VAL A 167 -24.62 4.00 17.93
CA VAL A 167 -25.25 3.07 16.98
C VAL A 167 -25.12 3.60 15.56
N VAL A 168 -25.43 4.88 15.34
CA VAL A 168 -25.30 5.54 14.03
C VAL A 168 -23.86 5.46 13.54
N LEU A 169 -22.87 5.71 14.39
CA LEU A 169 -21.46 5.63 14.05
C LEU A 169 -21.04 4.21 13.66
N ILE A 170 -21.46 3.20 14.43
CA ILE A 170 -21.19 1.78 14.12
C ILE A 170 -21.83 1.39 12.79
N VAL A 171 -23.08 1.77 12.56
CA VAL A 171 -23.77 1.48 11.29
C VAL A 171 -23.09 2.20 10.13
N ALA A 172 -22.80 3.50 10.27
CA ALA A 172 -22.14 4.29 9.24
C ALA A 172 -20.74 3.77 8.86
N THR A 173 -19.99 3.25 9.84
CA THR A 173 -18.67 2.63 9.58
C THR A 173 -18.80 1.21 9.02
N ALA A 174 -19.76 0.41 9.49
CA ALA A 174 -19.98 -0.96 9.00
C ALA A 174 -20.48 -1.01 7.54
N VAL A 175 -21.21 0.01 7.08
CA VAL A 175 -21.68 0.04 5.68
C VAL A 175 -20.58 0.39 4.68
N TYR A 176 -19.44 0.94 5.11
CA TYR A 176 -18.37 1.34 4.20
C TYR A 176 -17.86 0.16 3.36
N SER A 177 -17.53 -0.97 3.99
CA SER A 177 -17.00 -2.15 3.29
C SER A 177 -17.95 -2.71 2.22
N PRO A 178 -19.23 -3.04 2.51
CA PRO A 178 -20.14 -3.56 1.48
C PRO A 178 -20.46 -2.52 0.40
N VAL A 179 -20.61 -1.24 0.75
CA VAL A 179 -20.86 -0.17 -0.24
C VAL A 179 -19.65 0.03 -1.13
N SER A 180 -18.44 0.07 -0.55
CA SER A 180 -17.18 0.19 -1.30
C SER A 180 -16.99 -0.98 -2.25
N ALA A 181 -17.17 -2.22 -1.77
CA ALA A 181 -17.10 -3.41 -2.60
C ALA A 181 -18.08 -3.33 -3.77
N TYR A 182 -19.36 -3.01 -3.51
CA TYR A 182 -20.36 -2.84 -4.56
C TYR A 182 -19.98 -1.75 -5.57
N ARG A 183 -19.45 -0.60 -5.12
CA ARG A 183 -19.05 0.51 -5.99
C ARG A 183 -17.86 0.16 -6.89
N TRP A 184 -16.85 -0.51 -6.33
CA TRP A 184 -15.66 -0.91 -7.07
C TRP A 184 -15.95 -2.03 -8.08
N THR A 185 -16.89 -2.93 -7.77
CA THR A 185 -17.22 -4.05 -8.64
C THR A 185 -18.43 -3.80 -9.52
N ASN A 186 -19.08 -2.63 -9.37
CA ASN A 186 -20.42 -2.37 -9.90
C ASN A 186 -21.40 -3.52 -9.59
N GLY A 187 -21.32 -4.06 -8.37
CA GLY A 187 -22.11 -5.22 -7.94
C GLY A 187 -21.84 -6.51 -8.72
N PHE A 188 -20.69 -6.62 -9.39
CA PHE A 188 -20.36 -7.69 -10.33
C PHE A 188 -21.37 -7.86 -11.47
N HIS A 189 -21.98 -6.76 -11.93
CA HIS A 189 -22.93 -6.77 -13.05
C HIS A 189 -22.40 -7.55 -14.27
N ASP A 190 -21.11 -7.39 -14.59
CA ASP A 190 -20.44 -8.04 -15.71
C ASP A 190 -19.37 -9.05 -15.24
N TRP A 191 -19.75 -9.99 -14.34
CA TRP A 191 -18.83 -11.01 -13.83
C TRP A 191 -18.25 -11.89 -14.96
N ARG A 192 -16.91 -11.89 -15.09
CA ARG A 192 -16.19 -12.70 -16.10
C ARG A 192 -15.35 -13.84 -15.51
N GLY A 193 -15.51 -14.14 -14.22
CA GLY A 193 -14.74 -15.16 -13.53
C GLY A 193 -13.55 -14.62 -12.75
N LEU A 194 -12.66 -15.53 -12.35
CA LEU A 194 -11.47 -15.24 -11.54
C LEU A 194 -10.18 -15.18 -12.38
N ASP A 195 -10.28 -15.40 -13.69
CA ASP A 195 -9.14 -15.30 -14.58
C ASP A 195 -8.82 -13.82 -14.84
N GLY A 196 -7.86 -13.30 -14.06
CA GLY A 196 -7.44 -11.91 -14.11
C GLY A 196 -6.74 -11.48 -15.40
N ILE A 197 -6.43 -12.41 -16.31
CA ILE A 197 -5.78 -12.13 -17.60
C ILE A 197 -6.72 -12.34 -18.80
N GLN A 198 -7.94 -12.84 -18.58
CA GLN A 198 -8.92 -13.11 -19.64
C GLN A 198 -9.27 -11.85 -20.45
N TYR A 199 -9.17 -10.66 -19.85
CA TYR A 199 -9.44 -9.41 -20.56
C TYR A 199 -8.48 -9.18 -21.73
N ILE A 200 -7.27 -9.73 -21.69
CA ILE A 200 -6.26 -9.53 -22.74
C ILE A 200 -6.75 -10.12 -24.07
N GLU A 201 -7.45 -11.25 -24.05
CA GLU A 201 -8.01 -11.86 -25.26
C GLU A 201 -8.93 -10.91 -26.04
N GLN A 202 -9.61 -9.98 -25.34
CA GLN A 202 -10.50 -9.00 -25.97
C GLN A 202 -9.75 -7.81 -26.58
N TRP A 203 -8.58 -7.48 -26.05
CA TRP A 203 -7.76 -6.37 -26.52
C TRP A 203 -6.76 -6.82 -27.59
N ASN A 204 -6.16 -7.99 -27.39
CA ASN A 204 -5.22 -8.60 -28.32
C ASN A 204 -5.20 -10.13 -28.16
N HIS A 205 -5.85 -10.81 -29.10
CA HIS A 205 -5.92 -12.27 -29.13
C HIS A 205 -4.55 -12.92 -29.34
N ASP A 206 -3.72 -12.38 -30.24
CA ASP A 206 -2.42 -12.93 -30.59
C ASP A 206 -1.43 -12.88 -29.43
N GLU A 207 -1.43 -11.80 -28.66
CA GLU A 207 -0.65 -11.67 -27.42
C GLU A 207 -1.04 -12.72 -26.39
N GLN A 208 -2.34 -12.95 -26.21
CA GLN A 208 -2.84 -13.96 -25.28
C GLN A 208 -2.39 -15.37 -25.71
N VAL A 209 -2.48 -15.68 -27.02
CA VAL A 209 -2.09 -16.98 -27.58
C VAL A 209 -0.59 -17.21 -27.40
N ALA A 210 0.23 -16.22 -27.74
CA ALA A 210 1.68 -16.29 -27.62
C ALA A 210 2.13 -16.46 -26.15
N MET A 211 1.58 -15.67 -25.21
CA MET A 211 1.90 -15.84 -23.79
C MET A 211 1.38 -17.16 -23.22
N SER A 212 0.24 -17.65 -23.70
CA SER A 212 -0.28 -18.97 -23.31
C SER A 212 0.62 -20.09 -23.81
N TRP A 213 1.17 -19.95 -25.02
CA TRP A 213 2.15 -20.88 -25.57
C TRP A 213 3.44 -20.87 -24.74
N LEU A 214 4.01 -19.70 -24.45
CA LEU A 214 5.21 -19.57 -23.59
C LEU A 214 5.00 -20.23 -22.23
N ARG A 215 3.84 -19.99 -21.60
CA ARG A 215 3.52 -20.57 -20.30
C ARG A 215 3.49 -22.11 -20.33
N GLN A 216 3.13 -22.71 -21.47
CA GLN A 216 3.06 -24.17 -21.66
C GLN A 216 4.40 -24.78 -22.07
N HIS A 217 5.30 -23.99 -22.66
CA HIS A 217 6.59 -24.45 -23.22
C HIS A 217 7.81 -23.90 -22.46
N ARG A 218 7.60 -23.28 -21.30
CA ARG A 218 8.70 -22.80 -20.45
C ARG A 218 9.35 -23.94 -19.67
N ASP A 219 10.66 -23.81 -19.49
CA ASP A 219 11.44 -24.57 -18.50
C ASP A 219 11.61 -23.78 -17.20
N GLU A 220 12.00 -24.47 -16.11
CA GLU A 220 12.24 -23.84 -14.79
C GLU A 220 13.32 -22.74 -14.83
N VAL A 221 14.27 -22.86 -15.77
CA VAL A 221 15.38 -21.93 -15.95
C VAL A 221 15.13 -20.87 -17.03
N SER A 222 13.92 -20.83 -17.59
CA SER A 222 13.61 -19.88 -18.66
C SER A 222 13.70 -18.43 -18.19
N VAL A 223 14.27 -17.58 -19.03
CA VAL A 223 14.32 -16.12 -18.86
C VAL A 223 13.90 -15.49 -20.18
N VAL A 224 12.95 -14.55 -20.12
CA VAL A 224 12.37 -13.91 -21.30
C VAL A 224 12.73 -12.44 -21.38
N VAL A 225 13.19 -12.00 -22.55
CA VAL A 225 13.26 -10.59 -22.89
C VAL A 225 11.91 -10.18 -23.48
N GLU A 226 11.33 -9.14 -22.89
CA GLU A 226 10.15 -8.43 -23.39
C GLU A 226 10.49 -6.93 -23.41
N ALA A 227 9.68 -6.07 -24.02
CA ALA A 227 9.89 -4.64 -23.90
C ALA A 227 9.86 -4.21 -22.41
N PRO A 228 10.88 -3.45 -21.94
CA PRO A 228 10.85 -2.87 -20.61
C PRO A 228 9.71 -1.83 -20.54
N GLY A 229 9.15 -1.60 -19.35
CA GLY A 229 8.02 -0.68 -19.23
C GLY A 229 7.90 0.02 -17.89
N CYS A 230 7.09 1.07 -17.91
CA CYS A 230 6.83 1.91 -16.75
C CYS A 230 5.82 1.29 -15.79
N ALA A 231 5.96 1.63 -14.51
CA ALA A 231 5.08 1.16 -13.46
C ALA A 231 3.61 1.56 -13.70
N TYR A 232 2.71 0.59 -13.55
CA TYR A 232 1.27 0.74 -13.77
C TYR A 232 0.89 1.18 -15.20
N GLY A 233 1.83 1.13 -16.15
CA GLY A 233 1.57 1.48 -17.54
C GLY A 233 0.75 0.41 -18.25
N SER A 234 -0.11 0.86 -19.16
CA SER A 234 -0.95 0.02 -20.00
C SER A 234 -1.22 0.77 -21.29
N ASP A 235 -0.86 0.14 -22.40
CA ASP A 235 -1.03 0.68 -23.74
C ASP A 235 -1.70 -0.40 -24.60
N ASN A 236 -2.53 0.00 -25.56
CA ASN A 236 -3.29 -0.93 -26.41
C ASN A 236 -4.12 -1.97 -25.63
N GLY A 237 -4.54 -1.64 -24.40
CA GLY A 237 -5.29 -2.54 -23.53
C GLY A 237 -4.48 -3.65 -22.87
N ILE A 238 -3.15 -3.59 -22.94
CA ILE A 238 -2.23 -4.59 -22.40
C ILE A 238 -1.26 -3.91 -21.41
N PRO A 239 -1.02 -4.48 -20.22
CA PRO A 239 -0.14 -3.89 -19.23
C PRO A 239 1.32 -3.94 -19.72
N HIS A 240 2.16 -3.05 -19.21
CA HIS A 240 3.60 -3.17 -19.36
C HIS A 240 4.13 -4.40 -18.61
N ASN A 241 5.24 -4.98 -19.07
CA ASN A 241 5.84 -6.20 -18.50
C ASN A 241 4.86 -7.39 -18.42
N ARG A 242 3.89 -7.43 -19.33
CA ARG A 242 2.87 -8.47 -19.45
C ARG A 242 3.44 -9.89 -19.56
N VAL A 243 4.54 -10.11 -20.30
CA VAL A 243 5.04 -11.47 -20.55
C VAL A 243 5.47 -12.08 -19.23
N SER A 244 6.35 -11.43 -18.48
CA SER A 244 6.86 -11.96 -17.22
C SER A 244 5.77 -12.10 -16.15
N ILE A 245 4.84 -11.14 -16.07
CA ILE A 245 3.73 -11.18 -15.12
C ILE A 245 2.78 -12.36 -15.43
N ILE A 246 2.45 -12.59 -16.70
CA ILE A 246 1.40 -13.55 -17.11
C ILE A 246 1.94 -14.96 -17.27
N THR A 247 3.14 -15.08 -17.83
CA THR A 247 3.79 -16.36 -18.04
C THR A 247 4.52 -16.84 -16.79
N GLY A 248 4.82 -15.97 -15.83
CA GLY A 248 5.66 -16.31 -14.67
C GLY A 248 7.13 -16.58 -15.01
N ILE A 249 7.54 -16.36 -16.26
CA ILE A 249 8.94 -16.45 -16.69
C ILE A 249 9.62 -15.13 -16.26
N PRO A 250 10.73 -15.16 -15.51
CA PRO A 250 11.44 -13.95 -15.14
C PRO A 250 11.97 -13.19 -16.37
N THR A 251 12.01 -11.86 -16.27
CA THR A 251 12.68 -10.98 -17.24
C THR A 251 13.87 -10.27 -16.58
N ILE A 252 14.71 -9.62 -17.39
CA ILE A 252 15.95 -8.96 -16.93
C ILE A 252 15.64 -7.79 -16.00
N ILE A 253 14.72 -6.90 -16.40
CA ILE A 253 14.19 -5.83 -15.57
C ILE A 253 12.71 -5.52 -15.90
N GLY A 254 11.91 -5.45 -14.85
CA GLY A 254 10.52 -4.96 -14.92
C GLY A 254 10.45 -3.46 -14.63
N TRP A 255 9.58 -3.06 -13.70
CA TRP A 255 9.42 -1.66 -13.32
C TRP A 255 10.63 -1.13 -12.53
N GLU A 256 11.49 -0.35 -13.18
CA GLU A 256 12.72 0.22 -12.59
C GLU A 256 12.46 0.93 -11.25
N GLY A 257 11.42 1.78 -11.21
CA GLY A 257 11.06 2.52 -10.00
C GLY A 257 10.70 1.62 -8.81
N HIS A 258 10.09 0.46 -9.05
CA HIS A 258 9.81 -0.53 -8.01
C HIS A 258 11.07 -1.30 -7.63
N GLN A 259 11.92 -1.67 -8.60
CA GLN A 259 13.22 -2.28 -8.28
C GLN A 259 14.07 -1.38 -7.38
N ALA A 260 14.06 -0.06 -7.63
CA ALA A 260 14.72 0.95 -6.82
C ALA A 260 14.15 1.04 -5.40
N GLN A 261 12.82 0.93 -5.22
CA GLN A 261 12.20 0.90 -3.90
C GLN A 261 12.68 -0.30 -3.07
N TRP A 262 12.80 -1.50 -3.67
CA TRP A 262 13.24 -2.71 -2.99
C TRP A 262 14.75 -2.74 -2.69
N ARG A 263 15.57 -2.12 -3.54
CA ARG A 263 17.04 -2.15 -3.45
C ARG A 263 17.66 -0.88 -2.88
N ARG A 264 16.89 0.02 -2.27
CA ARG A 264 17.41 1.27 -1.71
C ARG A 264 18.49 1.07 -0.63
N GLY A 265 18.52 -0.08 0.03
CA GLY A 265 19.59 -0.47 0.96
C GLY A 265 20.90 -0.90 0.28
N GLN A 266 20.96 -0.93 -1.05
CA GLN A 266 22.07 -1.38 -1.88
C GLN A 266 22.40 -0.29 -2.92
N PRO A 267 22.95 0.87 -2.51
CA PRO A 267 23.15 2.02 -3.38
C PRO A 267 24.01 1.71 -4.62
N ASP A 268 25.00 0.83 -4.47
CA ASP A 268 25.90 0.42 -5.55
C ASP A 268 25.18 -0.29 -6.70
N ARG A 269 23.99 -0.84 -6.44
CA ARG A 269 23.16 -1.56 -7.44
C ARG A 269 22.14 -0.70 -8.15
N LEU A 270 21.98 0.57 -7.75
CA LEU A 270 20.97 1.44 -8.34
C LEU A 270 21.30 1.81 -9.80
N GLY A 271 22.58 1.80 -10.17
CA GLY A 271 23.03 2.03 -11.54
C GLY A 271 22.69 0.88 -12.50
N GLU A 272 22.53 -0.34 -11.98
CA GLU A 272 22.27 -1.54 -12.81
C GLU A 272 20.92 -1.48 -13.53
N PHE A 273 19.96 -0.66 -13.08
CA PHE A 273 18.62 -0.65 -13.66
C PHE A 273 18.60 -0.09 -15.07
N ALA A 274 19.24 1.07 -15.27
CA ALA A 274 19.34 1.69 -16.58
C ALA A 274 20.14 0.79 -17.53
N GLU A 275 21.25 0.21 -17.06
CA GLU A 275 22.05 -0.74 -17.83
C GLU A 275 21.22 -1.96 -18.28
N ARG A 276 20.43 -2.55 -17.39
CA ARG A 276 19.55 -3.69 -17.70
C ARG A 276 18.46 -3.34 -18.70
N ARG A 277 17.85 -2.14 -18.58
CA ARG A 277 16.86 -1.66 -19.55
C ARG A 277 17.51 -1.44 -20.91
N ASP A 278 18.66 -0.76 -20.93
CA ASP A 278 19.39 -0.48 -22.16
C ASP A 278 19.83 -1.80 -22.84
N MET A 279 20.16 -2.84 -22.05
CA MET A 279 20.43 -4.18 -22.56
C MET A 279 19.20 -4.86 -23.17
N MET A 280 18.02 -4.72 -22.54
CA MET A 280 16.77 -5.22 -23.10
C MET A 280 16.46 -4.51 -24.42
N ASN A 281 16.67 -3.19 -24.52
CA ASN A 281 16.49 -2.43 -25.76
C ASN A 281 17.49 -2.87 -26.84
N LEU A 282 18.77 -3.03 -26.46
CA LEU A 282 19.83 -3.51 -27.37
C LEU A 282 19.50 -4.87 -27.99
N THR A 283 18.80 -5.73 -27.25
CA THR A 283 18.36 -7.04 -27.77
C THR A 283 17.49 -6.93 -29.01
N TYR A 284 16.70 -5.85 -29.13
CA TYR A 284 15.85 -5.60 -30.29
C TYR A 284 16.55 -4.73 -31.35
N GLU A 285 17.47 -3.85 -30.94
CA GLU A 285 18.21 -2.98 -31.85
C GLU A 285 19.36 -3.69 -32.56
N ASP A 286 20.17 -4.44 -31.83
CA ASP A 286 21.33 -5.19 -32.33
C ASP A 286 21.47 -6.50 -31.53
N PRO A 287 20.71 -7.55 -31.91
CA PRO A 287 20.73 -8.84 -31.21
C PRO A 287 22.13 -9.48 -31.14
N ALA A 288 22.99 -9.23 -32.13
CA ALA A 288 24.35 -9.76 -32.15
C ALA A 288 25.24 -9.08 -31.10
N ALA A 289 25.09 -7.75 -30.92
CA ALA A 289 25.79 -7.03 -29.86
C ALA A 289 25.29 -7.40 -28.45
N ALA A 290 24.01 -7.77 -28.31
CA ALA A 290 23.43 -8.17 -27.03
C ALA A 290 23.82 -9.60 -26.59
N GLU A 291 24.23 -10.48 -27.51
CA GLU A 291 24.47 -11.92 -27.27
C GLU A 291 25.30 -12.23 -26.01
N PRO A 292 26.45 -11.55 -25.74
CA PRO A 292 27.27 -11.88 -24.57
C PRO A 292 26.53 -11.70 -23.25
N PHE A 293 25.71 -10.65 -23.14
CA PHE A 293 24.95 -10.34 -21.94
C PHE A 293 23.73 -11.24 -21.79
N LEU A 294 23.07 -11.56 -22.90
CA LEU A 294 21.94 -12.49 -22.90
C LEU A 294 22.38 -13.88 -22.46
N ARG A 295 23.59 -14.30 -22.86
CA ARG A 295 24.23 -15.53 -22.37
C ARG A 295 24.56 -15.48 -20.89
N GLU A 296 25.13 -14.38 -20.39
CA GLU A 296 25.44 -14.20 -18.96
C GLU A 296 24.17 -14.27 -18.09
N LEU A 297 23.08 -13.68 -18.56
CA LEU A 297 21.80 -13.62 -17.85
C LEU A 297 20.92 -14.87 -18.06
N GLY A 298 21.36 -15.82 -18.88
CA GLY A 298 20.62 -17.06 -19.16
C GLY A 298 19.30 -16.83 -19.90
N VAL A 299 19.24 -15.82 -20.77
CA VAL A 299 18.05 -15.52 -21.58
C VAL A 299 17.77 -16.69 -22.52
N THR A 300 16.57 -17.25 -22.44
CA THR A 300 16.14 -18.35 -23.31
C THR A 300 15.21 -17.88 -24.42
N HIS A 301 14.39 -16.86 -24.16
CA HIS A 301 13.37 -16.40 -25.10
C HIS A 301 13.42 -14.88 -25.32
N VAL A 302 13.08 -14.45 -26.54
CA VAL A 302 12.75 -13.05 -26.87
C VAL A 302 11.31 -13.01 -27.36
N PHE A 303 10.51 -12.15 -26.73
CA PHE A 303 9.14 -11.87 -27.14
C PHE A 303 9.10 -10.61 -27.99
N PHE A 304 8.49 -10.67 -29.17
CA PHE A 304 8.29 -9.52 -30.04
C PHE A 304 6.81 -9.39 -30.40
N GLY A 305 6.09 -8.49 -29.72
CA GLY A 305 4.65 -8.28 -29.89
C GLY A 305 4.27 -6.80 -29.90
N THR A 306 3.10 -6.51 -29.35
CA THR A 306 2.42 -5.22 -29.47
C THR A 306 3.25 -4.07 -28.93
N HIS A 307 3.81 -4.24 -27.74
CA HIS A 307 4.60 -3.19 -27.09
C HIS A 307 5.93 -3.00 -27.78
N GLU A 308 6.56 -4.08 -28.25
CA GLU A 308 7.81 -4.03 -29.00
C GLU A 308 7.65 -3.31 -30.34
N GLN A 309 6.50 -3.49 -31.01
CA GLN A 309 6.20 -2.91 -32.31
C GLN A 309 5.66 -1.48 -32.26
N LEU A 310 4.76 -1.19 -31.32
CA LEU A 310 4.03 0.08 -31.28
C LEU A 310 4.58 1.06 -30.24
N GLY A 311 5.35 0.56 -29.27
CA GLY A 311 5.82 1.36 -28.15
C GLY A 311 4.70 1.84 -27.23
N TYR A 312 4.99 2.91 -26.51
CA TYR A 312 4.13 3.44 -25.45
C TYR A 312 3.77 4.90 -25.71
N ALA A 313 2.59 5.32 -25.26
CA ALA A 313 2.14 6.70 -25.42
C ALA A 313 2.89 7.70 -24.52
N THR A 314 3.25 7.29 -23.30
CA THR A 314 3.83 8.19 -22.28
C THR A 314 5.05 7.61 -21.55
N CYS A 315 5.46 6.39 -21.89
CA CYS A 315 6.54 5.69 -21.22
C CYS A 315 7.79 5.67 -22.09
N GLU A 316 8.84 6.35 -21.64
CA GLU A 316 10.16 6.35 -22.29
C GLU A 316 10.99 5.15 -21.80
N ALA A 317 10.64 3.94 -22.23
CA ALA A 317 11.35 2.72 -21.83
C ALA A 317 12.19 2.09 -22.95
N GLY A 318 12.01 2.50 -24.21
CA GLY A 318 12.75 1.90 -25.34
C GLY A 318 11.94 1.80 -26.63
N PRO A 319 10.87 0.99 -26.66
CA PRO A 319 10.11 0.74 -27.89
C PRO A 319 9.37 2.01 -28.38
N PRO A 320 8.97 2.07 -29.67
CA PRO A 320 8.96 0.98 -30.65
C PRO A 320 10.35 0.65 -31.22
N TYR A 321 10.56 -0.62 -31.54
CA TYR A 321 11.80 -1.09 -32.16
C TYR A 321 11.72 -1.13 -33.69
N PRO A 322 12.86 -1.22 -34.40
CA PRO A 322 12.88 -1.28 -35.86
C PRO A 322 11.99 -2.38 -36.44
N SER A 323 11.30 -2.11 -37.55
CA SER A 323 10.40 -3.11 -38.18
C SER A 323 11.13 -4.35 -38.72
N ASP A 324 12.43 -4.27 -38.93
CA ASP A 324 13.32 -5.37 -39.34
C ASP A 324 13.89 -6.16 -38.15
N THR A 325 13.49 -5.87 -36.90
CA THR A 325 13.91 -6.62 -35.70
C THR A 325 13.76 -8.14 -35.84
N PRO A 326 12.64 -8.69 -36.36
CA PRO A 326 12.50 -10.14 -36.61
C PRO A 326 13.63 -10.71 -37.48
N GLN A 327 13.98 -10.01 -38.57
CA GLN A 327 15.07 -10.41 -39.45
C GLN A 327 16.42 -10.37 -38.72
N ARG A 328 16.68 -9.33 -37.92
CA ARG A 328 17.92 -9.21 -37.15
C ARG A 328 18.08 -10.33 -36.13
N LEU A 329 16.99 -10.75 -35.47
CA LEU A 329 16.99 -11.87 -34.54
C LEU A 329 17.36 -13.18 -35.27
N GLU A 330 16.75 -13.44 -36.42
CA GLU A 330 17.06 -14.62 -37.23
C GLU A 330 18.50 -14.62 -37.76
N GLU A 331 19.00 -13.47 -38.22
CA GLU A 331 20.39 -13.29 -38.66
C GLU A 331 21.41 -13.49 -37.53
N ALA A 332 21.04 -13.15 -36.29
CA ALA A 332 21.81 -13.43 -35.08
C ALA A 332 21.69 -14.89 -34.60
N GLY A 333 20.98 -15.75 -35.34
CA GLY A 333 20.86 -17.18 -35.06
C GLY A 333 19.75 -17.56 -34.08
N TRP A 334 18.81 -16.66 -33.80
CA TRP A 334 17.63 -16.95 -32.98
C TRP A 334 16.59 -17.71 -33.80
N MET A 335 15.99 -18.74 -33.21
CA MET A 335 14.99 -19.57 -33.89
C MET A 335 13.59 -19.08 -33.56
N LEU A 336 12.79 -18.78 -34.58
CA LEU A 336 11.35 -18.55 -34.41
C LEU A 336 10.68 -19.86 -33.97
N VAL A 337 10.15 -19.88 -32.75
CA VAL A 337 9.51 -21.07 -32.15
C VAL A 337 7.99 -20.97 -32.08
N HIS A 338 7.45 -19.75 -32.12
CA HIS A 338 6.01 -19.52 -32.17
C HIS A 338 5.66 -18.21 -32.88
N GLN A 339 4.55 -18.23 -33.60
CA GLN A 339 3.94 -17.06 -34.21
C GLN A 339 2.42 -17.13 -34.07
N SER A 340 1.82 -16.04 -33.59
CA SER A 340 0.38 -15.78 -33.66
C SER A 340 0.17 -14.39 -34.24
N GLY A 341 -0.42 -14.29 -35.44
CA GLY A 341 -0.51 -13.02 -36.15
C GLY A 341 0.87 -12.35 -36.31
N ASP A 342 0.97 -11.12 -35.80
CA ASP A 342 2.21 -10.32 -35.79
C ASP A 342 3.05 -10.51 -34.51
N VAL A 343 2.63 -11.38 -33.59
CA VAL A 343 3.35 -11.67 -32.34
C VAL A 343 4.28 -12.87 -32.54
N LEU A 344 5.56 -12.66 -32.25
CA LEU A 344 6.64 -13.62 -32.51
C LEU A 344 7.37 -13.97 -31.21
N ILE A 345 7.77 -15.23 -31.08
CA ILE A 345 8.61 -15.71 -29.98
C ILE A 345 9.82 -16.42 -30.57
N TYR A 346 10.98 -15.98 -30.14
CA TYR A 346 12.28 -16.52 -30.53
C TYR A 346 12.95 -17.24 -29.37
N GLU A 347 13.68 -18.32 -29.67
CA GLU A 347 14.49 -19.08 -28.70
C GLU A 347 15.98 -19.05 -29.10
N ILE A 348 16.89 -19.03 -28.12
CA ILE A 348 18.34 -19.15 -28.35
C ILE A 348 18.74 -20.64 -28.40
N PRO A 349 19.26 -21.17 -29.53
CA PRO A 349 19.64 -22.58 -29.66
C PRO A 349 20.76 -23.05 -28.71
N HIS A 350 21.60 -22.13 -28.24
CA HIS A 350 22.93 -22.44 -27.67
C HIS A 350 23.02 -22.45 -26.14
N LEU A 351 21.91 -22.30 -25.41
CA LEU A 351 21.92 -22.39 -23.93
C LEU A 351 21.41 -23.73 -23.39
N ASN A 352 20.87 -24.60 -24.25
CA ASN A 352 20.42 -25.96 -23.90
C ASN A 352 21.48 -27.05 -24.15
N ALA A 353 22.69 -26.69 -24.62
CA ALA A 353 23.65 -27.66 -25.18
C ALA A 353 24.78 -28.11 -24.25
N GLU A 354 24.90 -27.60 -23.01
CA GLU A 354 25.89 -28.10 -22.05
C GLU A 354 25.29 -28.25 -20.64
N ASN A 355 24.83 -29.46 -20.35
CA ASN A 355 24.80 -30.05 -19.02
C ASN A 355 25.32 -31.50 -19.11
#